data_AF-A0A380AU63-F1
#
_entry.id   AF-A0A380AU63-F1
#
_cell.length_a   1.000
_cell.length_b   1.000
_cell.length_c   1.000
_cell.angle_alpha   90.00
_cell.angle_beta   90.00
_cell.angle_gamma   90.00
#
_symmetry.space_group_name_H-M   'P 1'
#
loop_
_entity.id
_entity.type
_entity.pdbx_description
1 polymer ?
#
loop_
_entity_poly.entity_id
_entity_poly.type
_entity_poly.pdbx_seq_one_letter_code
_entity_poly.pdbx_strand_id
1 'polypeptide(L)'
;MANERITENYVREKLRENGYYEADNGVVIEEQKSQIKRVQTILKSASKAKTGKGGYPEFIITWESDPNFLIVVECKADTKYHESPDLDKPKDYAVEVAH
;
A
#
# COMPACT_ATOMS: atom_id res chain seq x y z
N MET A 1 9.32 -14.60 15.02
CA MET A 1 8.76 -13.32 15.50
C MET A 1 8.08 -12.69 14.31
N ALA A 2 6.76 -12.49 14.36
CA ALA A 2 6.02 -11.82 13.30
C ALA A 2 6.45 -10.33 13.26
N ASN A 3 6.85 -9.84 12.09
CA ASN A 3 7.33 -8.47 11.91
C ASN A 3 6.89 -7.99 10.52
N GLU A 4 6.23 -6.84 10.43
CA GLU A 4 5.82 -6.20 9.17
C GLU A 4 7.01 -6.01 8.22
N ARG A 5 8.22 -5.79 8.75
CA ARG A 5 9.44 -5.71 7.93
C ARG A 5 9.70 -6.97 7.09
N ILE A 6 9.26 -8.15 7.55
CA ILE A 6 9.40 -9.40 6.78
C ILE A 6 8.43 -9.39 5.59
N THR A 7 7.19 -8.97 5.80
CA THR A 7 6.19 -8.92 4.73
C THR A 7 6.44 -7.78 3.76
N GLU A 8 6.93 -6.63 4.23
CA GLU A 8 7.46 -5.55 3.38
C GLU A 8 8.59 -6.04 2.47
N ASN A 9 9.58 -6.74 3.04
CA ASN A 9 10.67 -7.30 2.26
C ASN A 9 10.18 -8.29 1.21
N TYR A 10 9.24 -9.16 1.58
CA TYR A 10 8.65 -10.11 0.64
C TYR A 10 7.96 -9.41 -0.54
N VAL A 11 7.14 -8.38 -0.28
CA VAL A 11 6.49 -7.60 -1.34
C VAL A 11 7.53 -6.90 -2.22
N ARG A 12 8.54 -6.27 -1.61
CA ARG A 12 9.62 -5.58 -2.33
C ARG A 12 10.40 -6.54 -3.24
N GLU A 13 10.73 -7.72 -2.75
CA GLU A 13 11.41 -8.76 -3.52
C GLU A 13 10.53 -9.24 -4.68
N LYS A 14 9.24 -9.48 -4.46
CA LYS A 14 8.31 -9.85 -5.54
C LYS A 14 8.20 -8.78 -6.61
N LEU A 15 8.13 -7.50 -6.22
CA LEU A 15 8.10 -6.39 -7.17
C LEU A 15 9.38 -6.32 -8.02
N ARG A 16 10.55 -6.59 -7.42
CA ARG A 16 11.85 -6.68 -8.11
C ARG A 16 11.96 -7.88 -9.03
N GLU A 17 11.60 -9.07 -8.55
CA GLU A 17 11.64 -10.32 -9.33
C GLU A 17 10.78 -10.23 -10.60
N ASN A 18 9.69 -9.47 -10.56
CA ASN A 18 8.80 -9.22 -11.70
C ASN A 18 9.23 -8.01 -12.57
N GLY A 19 10.37 -7.38 -12.27
CA GLY A 19 10.94 -6.30 -13.08
C GLY A 19 10.23 -4.94 -12.95
N TYR A 20 9.43 -4.72 -11.91
CA TYR A 20 8.71 -3.45 -11.75
C TYR A 20 9.58 -2.28 -11.27
N TYR A 21 10.84 -2.54 -10.91
CA TYR A 21 11.84 -1.51 -10.62
C TYR A 21 12.75 -1.19 -11.81
N GLU A 22 12.61 -1.91 -12.92
CA GLU A 22 13.42 -1.67 -14.12
C GLU A 22 13.03 -0.34 -14.78
N ALA A 23 14.00 0.29 -15.45
CA ALA A 23 13.74 1.48 -16.23
C ALA A 23 12.77 1.21 -17.40
N ASP A 24 12.10 2.25 -17.87
CA ASP A 24 11.25 2.24 -19.07
C ASP A 24 10.00 1.34 -19.03
N ASN A 25 9.65 0.78 -17.88
CA ASN A 25 8.38 0.05 -17.69
C ASN A 25 7.19 0.98 -17.39
N GLY A 26 7.44 2.28 -17.17
CA GLY A 26 6.46 3.30 -16.85
C GLY A 26 5.79 3.15 -15.48
N VAL A 27 6.27 2.24 -14.63
CA VAL A 27 5.80 1.98 -13.26
C VAL A 27 6.65 2.77 -12.28
N VAL A 28 5.98 3.49 -11.38
CA VAL A 28 6.64 4.20 -10.29
C VAL A 28 6.20 3.58 -8.98
N ILE A 29 7.16 3.07 -8.22
CA ILE A 29 6.97 2.47 -6.89
C ILE A 29 7.57 3.39 -5.83
N GLU A 30 6.74 3.81 -4.89
CA GLU A 30 7.12 4.68 -3.77
C GLU A 30 6.77 4.00 -2.45
N GLU A 31 7.62 4.12 -1.43
CA GLU A 31 7.38 3.53 -0.11
C GLU A 31 6.92 4.62 0.87
N GLN A 32 5.86 4.34 1.63
CA GLN A 32 5.25 5.21 2.67
C GLN A 32 4.67 6.55 2.19
N LYS A 33 5.33 7.27 1.28
CA LYS A 33 4.93 8.61 0.84
C LYS A 33 5.19 8.84 -0.64
N SER A 34 4.13 9.20 -1.36
CA SER A 34 4.21 9.60 -2.76
C SER A 34 4.76 11.02 -2.94
N GLN A 35 5.50 11.28 -4.02
CA GLN A 35 5.89 12.61 -4.50
C GLN A 35 4.73 13.33 -5.20
N ILE A 36 3.70 12.61 -5.63
CA ILE A 36 2.54 13.17 -6.31
C ILE A 36 1.63 13.84 -5.27
N LYS A 37 1.56 15.18 -5.28
CA LYS A 37 0.76 15.97 -4.32
C LYS A 37 -0.70 15.54 -4.25
N ARG A 38 -1.30 15.15 -5.38
CA ARG A 38 -2.68 14.66 -5.44
C ARG A 38 -2.86 13.35 -4.66
N VAL A 39 -1.93 12.40 -4.82
CA VAL A 39 -1.93 11.13 -4.08
C VAL A 39 -1.75 11.39 -2.58
N GLN A 40 -0.84 12.27 -2.19
CA GLN A 40 -0.67 12.67 -0.79
C GLN A 40 -1.97 13.21 -0.17
N THR A 41 -2.72 14.03 -0.91
CA THR A 41 -4.00 14.59 -0.43
C THR A 41 -5.06 13.49 -0.24
N ILE A 42 -5.17 12.56 -1.20
CA ILE A 42 -6.13 11.46 -1.13
C ILE A 42 -5.82 10.52 0.04
N LEU A 43 -4.54 10.12 0.20
CA LEU A 43 -4.11 9.23 1.28
C LEU A 43 -4.27 9.86 2.67
N LYS A 44 -4.16 11.19 2.79
CA LYS A 44 -4.45 11.90 4.05
C LYS A 44 -5.90 11.73 4.49
N SER A 45 -6.85 11.77 3.55
CA SER A 45 -8.28 11.57 3.84
C SER A 45 -8.68 10.10 3.96
N ALA A 46 -7.94 9.16 3.36
CA ALA A 46 -8.30 7.74 3.28
C ALA A 46 -7.88 6.89 4.50
N SER A 47 -7.56 7.53 5.64
CA SER A 47 -7.05 6.82 6.82
C SER A 47 -8.08 5.90 7.46
N LYS A 48 -7.79 4.59 7.44
CA LYS A 48 -8.63 3.55 8.05
C LYS A 48 -8.77 3.68 9.57
N ALA A 49 -7.83 4.37 10.22
CA ALA A 49 -7.79 4.47 11.68
C ALA A 49 -8.70 5.58 12.24
N LYS A 50 -9.29 6.46 11.41
CA LYS A 50 -10.11 7.62 11.83
C LYS A 50 -9.46 8.50 12.92
N THR A 51 -8.13 8.45 13.05
CA THR A 51 -7.36 9.18 14.08
C THR A 51 -6.99 10.61 13.67
N GLY A 52 -7.42 11.06 12.48
CA GLY A 52 -6.99 12.32 11.87
C GLY A 52 -5.56 12.30 11.31
N LYS A 53 -4.84 11.19 11.46
CA LYS A 53 -3.53 10.97 10.82
C LYS A 53 -3.74 10.27 9.47
N GLY A 54 -3.05 10.75 8.42
CA GLY A 54 -3.15 10.17 7.07
C GLY A 54 -2.71 8.70 7.01
N GLY A 55 -3.23 7.97 6.01
CA GLY A 55 -2.74 6.63 5.69
C GLY A 55 -1.35 6.69 5.07
N TYR A 56 -0.47 5.77 5.47
CA TYR A 56 0.88 5.63 4.95
C TYR A 56 1.07 4.16 4.52
N PRO A 57 0.49 3.76 3.37
CA PRO A 57 0.66 2.39 2.87
C PRO A 57 2.14 2.08 2.67
N GLU A 58 2.53 0.83 2.87
CA GLU A 58 3.93 0.41 2.73
C GLU A 58 4.42 0.62 1.30
N PHE A 59 3.56 0.37 0.29
CA PHE A 59 3.88 0.64 -1.11
C PHE A 59 2.76 1.41 -1.82
N ILE A 60 3.17 2.33 -2.67
CA ILE A 60 2.33 3.14 -3.54
C ILE A 60 2.84 2.92 -4.96
N ILE A 61 2.00 2.39 -5.83
CA ILE A 61 2.35 2.04 -7.21
C ILE A 61 1.47 2.84 -8.16
N THR A 62 2.12 3.54 -9.08
CA THR A 62 1.48 4.38 -10.11
C THR A 62 2.09 4.13 -11.47
N TRP A 63 1.43 4.61 -12.51
CA TRP A 63 1.93 4.55 -13.89
C TRP A 63 2.07 5.96 -14.45
N GLU A 64 3.16 6.21 -15.17
CA GLU A 64 3.39 7.49 -15.84
C GLU A 64 2.35 7.77 -16.93
N SER A 65 1.89 6.71 -17.61
CA SER A 65 0.89 6.78 -18.67
C SER A 65 -0.54 6.95 -18.17
N ASP A 66 -0.83 6.54 -16.92
CA ASP A 66 -2.14 6.74 -16.28
C ASP A 66 -1.99 7.13 -14.79
N PRO A 67 -1.83 8.43 -14.50
CA PRO A 67 -1.71 8.91 -13.14
C PRO A 67 -3.03 8.87 -12.35
N ASN A 68 -4.15 8.45 -12.96
CA ASN A 68 -5.41 8.23 -12.24
C ASN A 68 -5.53 6.80 -11.71
N PHE A 69 -4.67 5.88 -12.17
CA PHE A 69 -4.59 4.53 -11.66
C PHE A 69 -3.54 4.44 -10.53
N LEU A 70 -3.98 3.96 -9.37
CA LEU A 70 -3.20 3.88 -8.15
C LEU A 70 -3.42 2.52 -7.50
N ILE A 71 -2.35 1.81 -7.22
CA ILE A 71 -2.37 0.63 -6.35
C ILE A 71 -1.67 1.00 -5.04
N VAL A 72 -2.29 0.64 -3.92
CA VAL A 72 -1.68 0.73 -2.59
C VAL A 72 -1.54 -0.67 -2.03
N VAL A 73 -0.40 -0.96 -1.40
CA VAL A 73 -0.16 -2.23 -0.72
C VAL A 73 0.04 -1.96 0.76
N GLU A 74 -0.77 -2.66 1.57
CA GLU A 74 -0.72 -2.62 3.03
C GLU A 74 -0.20 -3.97 3.53
N CYS A 75 0.89 -3.96 4.29
CA CYS A 75 1.50 -5.14 4.88
C CYS A 75 1.00 -5.35 6.31
N LYS A 76 0.88 -6.62 6.72
CA LYS A 76 0.60 -7.02 8.10
C LYS A 76 1.62 -8.06 8.53
N ALA A 77 1.93 -8.11 9.83
CA ALA A 77 2.92 -9.04 10.37
C ALA A 77 2.47 -10.51 10.33
N ASP A 78 1.16 -10.76 10.32
CA ASP A 78 0.55 -12.09 10.48
C ASP A 78 -0.57 -12.27 9.46
N THR A 79 -0.62 -13.44 8.82
CA THR A 79 -1.61 -13.78 7.79
C THR A 79 -3.04 -13.78 8.33
N LYS A 80 -3.23 -13.96 9.64
CA LYS A 80 -4.56 -13.86 10.27
C LYS A 80 -5.15 -12.44 10.18
N TYR A 81 -4.35 -11.44 9.83
CA TYR A 81 -4.78 -10.06 9.58
C TYR A 81 -4.84 -9.74 8.09
N HIS A 82 -4.83 -10.74 7.21
CA HIS A 82 -4.97 -10.51 5.77
C HIS A 82 -6.40 -10.08 5.43
N GLU A 83 -7.39 -10.86 5.87
CA GLU A 83 -8.81 -10.67 5.59
C GLU A 83 -9.62 -11.06 6.85
N SER A 84 -10.58 -10.22 7.26
CA SER A 84 -11.47 -10.60 8.37
C SER A 84 -12.61 -11.49 7.85
N PRO A 85 -13.18 -12.36 8.69
CA PRO A 85 -14.29 -13.20 8.27
C PRO A 85 -15.49 -12.44 7.70
N ASP A 86 -15.73 -11.22 8.20
CA ASP A 86 -16.94 -10.43 7.93
C ASP A 86 -16.67 -9.15 7.11
N LEU A 87 -15.41 -8.91 6.72
CA LEU A 87 -14.95 -7.74 5.93
C LEU A 87 -15.31 -6.37 6.53
N ASP A 88 -15.32 -6.26 7.87
CA ASP A 88 -15.87 -5.10 8.60
C ASP A 88 -14.86 -4.37 9.52
N LYS A 89 -13.58 -4.75 9.49
CA LYS A 89 -12.48 -4.26 10.34
C LYS A 89 -11.33 -3.67 9.51
N PRO A 90 -11.58 -2.58 8.74
CA PRO A 90 -10.62 -2.04 7.79
C PRO A 90 -9.28 -1.63 8.42
N LYS A 91 -9.28 -1.28 9.71
CA LYS A 91 -8.05 -0.93 10.44
C LYS A 91 -7.14 -2.15 10.66
N ASP A 92 -7.72 -3.28 11.02
CA ASP A 92 -6.99 -4.43 11.53
C ASP A 92 -6.59 -5.39 10.41
N TYR A 93 -7.23 -5.29 9.24
CA TYR A 93 -7.04 -6.21 8.11
C TYR A 93 -6.58 -5.51 6.83
N ALA A 94 -5.79 -6.22 6.01
CA ALA A 94 -5.15 -5.67 4.81
C ALA A 94 -6.14 -5.44 3.65
N VAL A 95 -6.99 -6.43 3.37
CA VAL A 95 -7.91 -6.46 2.20
C VAL A 95 -9.00 -5.39 2.27
N GLU A 96 -9.38 -4.96 3.47
CA GLU A 96 -10.56 -4.13 3.69
C GLU A 96 -10.25 -2.64 3.55
N VAL A 97 -10.96 -1.95 2.66
CA VAL A 97 -10.78 -0.50 2.42
C VAL A 97 -11.79 0.28 3.25
N ALA A 98 -11.36 1.37 3.90
CA ALA A 98 -12.28 2.23 4.64
C ALA A 98 -13.15 3.03 3.66
N HIS A 99 -14.47 2.90 3.78
CA HIS A 99 -15.48 3.73 3.10
C HIS A 99 -15.64 5.11 3.76
#